data_AF-A0A327MG08-F1
#
_entry.id   AF-A0A327MG08-F1
#
_cell.length_a   1.000
_cell.length_b   1.000
_cell.length_c   1.000
_cell.angle_alpha   90.00
_cell.angle_beta   90.00
_cell.angle_gamma   90.00
#
_symmetry.space_group_name_H-M   'P 1'
#
loop_
_entity.id
_entity.type
_entity.pdbx_description
1 polymer ?
#
loop_
_entity_poly.entity_id
_entity_poly.type
_entity_poly.pdbx_seq_one_letter_code
_entity_poly.pdbx_strand_id
1 'polypeptide(L)'
;MPAITPTLRAWTRSLAAALAMSLLLSLLFAGLSWQAAGLPPERALALLRPLAGSGVLYESHGLPLGVVRIQRWYGNDCLVFAMLVLPHEEGRAREAFSPNLALSPLLPLAMADPAGGETAGPCLRLAELLAPGAERQPAKRYHRYLHGQRVAVALLLPVLGPVGLQDAVFLTLNGALAGLVLLAGWRSLRRRRHDDARWRRDAGFAGLGLLLLTSYGLPALGFWVSHALSDLVLALFLWALWLCPGREGAAPAWLLGAFGGGVALFEFLTGGLPLGAGLVLLAAALAERPGGALRSLGAFLAGAALPFALKAGIAALAFPDALQPADAEAFGHRLFGPIVPEVPAQLLTPGRRWPASTCTASTRRRCSACASCSSACRAITGRWASAPGRRGAC
;
A
#
# COMPACT_ATOMS: atom_id res chain seq x y z
N MET A 1 -11.29 -24.28 -44.09
CA MET A 1 -10.66 -23.80 -42.84
C MET A 1 -10.82 -22.27 -42.79
N PRO A 2 -11.71 -21.74 -41.94
CA PRO A 2 -12.01 -20.31 -41.90
C PRO A 2 -10.84 -19.52 -41.28
N ALA A 3 -10.70 -18.27 -41.72
CA ALA A 3 -9.59 -17.35 -41.45
C ALA A 3 -9.49 -16.93 -39.96
N ILE A 4 -8.92 -17.79 -39.12
CA ILE A 4 -8.56 -17.51 -37.71
C ILE A 4 -7.29 -16.62 -37.62
N THR A 5 -6.59 -16.39 -38.72
CA THR A 5 -5.25 -15.78 -38.76
C THR A 5 -5.14 -14.28 -38.46
N PRO A 6 -6.08 -13.38 -38.83
CA PRO A 6 -5.87 -11.94 -38.64
C PRO A 6 -6.15 -11.48 -37.20
N THR A 7 -7.13 -12.09 -36.52
CA THR A 7 -7.49 -11.77 -35.13
C THR A 7 -6.39 -12.23 -34.18
N LEU A 8 -5.91 -13.46 -34.32
CA LEU A 8 -4.82 -13.99 -33.49
C LEU A 8 -3.56 -13.13 -33.60
N ARG A 9 -3.16 -12.71 -34.81
CA ARG A 9 -2.02 -11.82 -35.04
C ARG A 9 -2.18 -10.43 -34.42
N ALA A 10 -3.40 -9.92 -34.31
CA ALA A 10 -3.67 -8.65 -33.64
C ALA A 10 -3.55 -8.78 -32.12
N TRP A 11 -4.04 -9.89 -31.56
CA TRP A 11 -3.92 -10.20 -30.14
C TRP A 11 -2.47 -10.43 -29.73
N THR A 12 -1.71 -11.24 -30.47
CA THR A 12 -0.30 -11.51 -30.14
C THR A 12 0.56 -10.24 -30.17
N ARG A 13 0.40 -9.39 -31.19
CA ARG A 13 1.10 -8.09 -31.25
C ARG A 13 0.72 -7.17 -30.09
N SER A 14 -0.55 -7.15 -29.71
CA SER A 14 -1.01 -6.33 -28.58
C SER A 14 -0.41 -6.81 -27.26
N LEU A 15 -0.46 -8.13 -27.00
CA LEU A 15 0.12 -8.73 -25.81
C LEU A 15 1.64 -8.55 -25.76
N ALA A 16 2.33 -8.77 -26.89
CA ALA A 16 3.77 -8.56 -26.98
C ALA A 16 4.16 -7.10 -26.67
N ALA A 17 3.43 -6.12 -27.22
CA ALA A 17 3.67 -4.71 -26.93
C ALA A 17 3.41 -4.36 -25.45
N ALA A 18 2.34 -4.92 -24.86
CA ALA A 18 2.02 -4.72 -23.45
C ALA A 18 3.09 -5.32 -22.53
N LEU A 19 3.51 -6.56 -22.80
CA LEU A 19 4.56 -7.25 -22.07
C LEU A 19 5.90 -6.55 -22.22
N ALA A 20 6.27 -6.11 -23.44
CA ALA A 20 7.52 -5.39 -23.67
C ALA A 20 7.59 -4.11 -22.84
N MET A 21 6.51 -3.32 -22.80
CA MET A 21 6.51 -2.09 -22.01
C MET A 21 6.49 -2.36 -20.50
N SER A 22 5.74 -3.36 -20.03
CA SER A 22 5.77 -3.77 -18.62
C SER A 22 7.15 -4.31 -18.22
N LEU A 23 7.85 -5.01 -19.13
CA LEU A 23 9.21 -5.49 -18.92
C LEU A 23 10.17 -4.31 -18.75
N LEU A 24 10.11 -3.32 -19.66
CA LEU A 24 10.94 -2.12 -19.59
C LEU A 24 10.73 -1.37 -18.27
N LEU A 25 9.48 -1.19 -17.85
CA LEU A 25 9.14 -0.56 -16.58
C LEU A 25 9.67 -1.37 -15.39
N SER A 26 9.53 -2.70 -15.43
CA SER A 26 10.04 -3.59 -14.38
C SER A 26 11.55 -3.55 -14.28
N LEU A 27 12.27 -3.52 -15.41
CA LEU A 27 13.73 -3.40 -15.46
C LEU A 27 14.19 -2.04 -14.93
N LEU A 28 13.48 -0.95 -15.30
CA LEU A 28 13.73 0.37 -14.75
C LEU A 28 13.58 0.35 -13.22
N PHE A 29 12.47 -0.16 -12.70
CA PHE A 29 12.25 -0.24 -11.26
C PHE A 29 13.22 -1.19 -10.56
N ALA A 30 13.67 -2.27 -11.21
CA ALA A 30 14.73 -3.11 -10.69
C ALA A 30 16.05 -2.33 -10.54
N GLY A 31 16.42 -1.54 -11.55
CA GLY A 31 17.58 -0.65 -11.49
C GLY A 31 17.44 0.43 -10.41
N LEU A 32 16.28 1.07 -10.30
CA LEU A 32 16.00 2.06 -9.26
C LEU A 32 15.99 1.44 -7.86
N SER A 33 15.47 0.22 -7.70
CA SER A 33 15.51 -0.51 -6.44
C SER A 33 16.93 -0.88 -6.04
N TRP A 34 17.75 -1.27 -7.01
CA TRP A 34 19.18 -1.47 -6.79
C TRP A 34 19.87 -0.18 -6.34
N GLN A 35 19.53 0.97 -6.92
CA GLN A 35 20.03 2.27 -6.47
C GLN A 35 19.58 2.61 -5.05
N ALA A 36 18.28 2.46 -4.76
CA ALA A 36 17.72 2.68 -3.43
C ALA A 36 18.39 1.81 -2.35
N ALA A 37 18.66 0.53 -2.65
CA ALA A 37 19.37 -0.39 -1.76
C ALA A 37 20.82 0.01 -1.46
N GLY A 38 21.41 0.89 -2.27
CA GLY A 38 22.74 1.45 -2.02
C GLY A 38 22.73 2.64 -1.04
N LEU A 39 21.56 3.16 -0.66
CA LEU A 39 21.46 4.28 0.27
C LEU A 39 21.61 3.80 1.72
N PRO A 40 22.49 4.42 2.53
CA PRO A 40 22.70 4.00 3.90
C PRO A 40 21.47 4.28 4.79
N PRO A 41 21.00 3.30 5.59
CA PRO A 41 19.86 3.47 6.50
C PRO A 41 20.02 4.65 7.48
N GLU A 42 21.26 4.97 7.85
CA GLU A 42 21.61 6.08 8.74
C GLU A 42 21.14 7.43 8.18
N ARG A 43 21.15 7.57 6.86
CA ARG A 43 20.67 8.79 6.20
C ARG A 43 19.15 8.93 6.31
N ALA A 44 18.41 7.85 6.08
CA ALA A 44 16.96 7.85 6.26
C ALA A 44 16.60 8.10 7.73
N LEU A 45 17.33 7.46 8.66
CA LEU A 45 17.17 7.66 10.09
C LEU A 45 17.38 9.13 10.50
N ALA A 46 18.44 9.78 10.00
CA ALA A 46 18.72 11.18 10.29
C ALA A 46 17.59 12.12 9.81
N LEU A 47 17.02 11.83 8.64
CA LEU A 47 15.92 12.63 8.06
C LEU A 47 14.57 12.39 8.75
N LEU A 48 14.33 11.17 9.25
CA LEU A 48 13.06 10.78 9.85
C LEU A 48 13.00 11.00 11.36
N ARG A 49 14.14 10.97 12.07
CA ARG A 49 14.19 11.16 13.53
C ARG A 49 13.46 12.42 14.03
N PRO A 50 13.53 13.59 13.36
CA PRO A 50 12.75 14.76 13.77
C PRO A 50 11.23 14.54 13.83
N LEU A 51 10.68 13.59 13.06
CA LEU A 51 9.24 13.26 13.08
C LEU A 51 8.81 12.63 14.41
N ALA A 52 9.68 11.82 15.03
CA ALA A 52 9.38 11.18 16.31
C ALA A 52 9.35 12.20 17.46
N GLY A 53 10.26 13.19 17.44
CA GLY A 53 10.34 14.22 18.48
C GLY A 53 9.31 15.35 18.36
N SER A 54 8.78 15.61 17.16
CA SER A 54 7.86 16.72 16.89
C SER A 54 6.38 16.38 17.06
N GLY A 55 6.04 15.11 17.27
CA GLY A 55 4.64 14.67 17.33
C GLY A 55 3.92 14.69 15.98
N VAL A 56 4.61 15.05 14.88
CA VAL A 56 4.08 15.19 13.50
C VAL A 56 3.56 13.86 12.93
N LEU A 57 3.80 12.74 13.60
CA LEU A 57 3.14 11.47 13.27
C LEU A 57 1.61 11.54 13.49
N TYR A 58 1.13 12.50 14.27
CA TYR A 58 -0.27 12.70 14.61
C TYR A 58 -0.70 14.16 14.39
N GLU A 59 -1.98 14.35 14.10
CA GLU A 59 -2.61 15.66 14.02
C GLU A 59 -3.84 15.69 14.92
N SER A 60 -4.06 16.79 15.62
CA SER A 60 -5.23 16.99 16.48
C SER A 60 -6.29 17.75 15.70
N HIS A 61 -7.46 17.15 15.51
CA HIS A 61 -8.60 17.78 14.84
C HIS A 61 -9.70 18.09 15.87
N GLY A 62 -10.14 19.33 15.88
CA GLY A 62 -11.32 19.74 16.66
C GLY A 62 -12.59 19.30 15.95
N LEU A 63 -13.31 18.34 16.53
CA LEU A 63 -14.62 17.90 16.07
C LEU A 63 -15.71 18.41 17.04
N PRO A 64 -16.99 18.47 16.62
CA PRO A 64 -18.09 18.94 17.48
C PRO A 64 -18.23 18.20 18.83
N LEU A 65 -17.68 16.99 18.93
CA LEU A 65 -17.73 16.14 20.13
C LEU A 65 -16.41 16.13 20.93
N GLY A 66 -15.41 16.92 20.54
CA GLY A 66 -14.11 17.01 21.20
C GLY A 66 -12.92 17.02 20.24
N VAL A 67 -11.72 17.05 20.80
CA VAL A 67 -10.48 16.97 20.02
C VAL A 67 -10.12 15.51 19.81
N VAL A 68 -10.05 15.08 18.56
CA VAL A 68 -9.62 13.74 18.18
C VAL A 68 -8.22 13.82 17.58
N ARG A 69 -7.34 12.94 18.05
CA ARG A 69 -5.99 12.81 17.50
C ARG A 69 -6.01 11.79 16.36
N ILE A 70 -5.91 12.26 15.12
CA ILE A 70 -5.84 11.42 13.93
C ILE A 70 -4.38 11.20 13.53
N GLN A 71 -4.09 10.11 12.81
CA GLN A 71 -2.75 9.88 12.28
C GLN A 71 -2.54 10.78 11.06
N ARG A 72 -1.46 11.56 11.06
CA ARG A 72 -1.08 12.38 9.89
C ARG A 72 -0.50 11.51 8.77
N TRP A 73 0.03 10.34 9.13
CA TRP A 73 0.63 9.36 8.23
C TRP A 73 -0.19 8.07 8.26
N TYR A 74 -0.32 7.41 7.10
CA TYR A 74 -0.98 6.12 7.06
C TYR A 74 -0.06 5.01 7.56
N GLY A 75 -0.64 3.92 8.04
CA GLY A 75 0.12 2.76 8.51
C GLY A 75 1.12 2.26 7.47
N ASN A 76 0.76 2.27 6.18
CA ASN A 76 1.68 1.87 5.12
C ASN A 76 2.82 2.87 4.88
N ASP A 77 2.61 4.18 5.08
CA ASP A 77 3.68 5.17 4.98
C ASP A 77 4.75 4.91 6.06
N CYS A 78 4.28 4.69 7.29
CA CYS A 78 5.14 4.37 8.41
C CYS A 78 5.87 3.04 8.24
N LEU A 79 5.20 2.05 7.62
CA LEU A 79 5.83 0.79 7.25
C LEU A 79 6.95 0.98 6.22
N VAL A 80 6.70 1.76 5.17
CA VAL A 80 7.71 2.08 4.15
C VAL A 80 8.89 2.80 4.77
N PHE A 81 8.67 3.81 5.62
CA PHE A 81 9.74 4.48 6.35
C PHE A 81 10.52 3.54 7.27
N ALA A 82 9.83 2.62 7.95
CA ALA A 82 10.49 1.63 8.80
C ALA A 82 11.43 0.73 7.99
N MET A 83 11.04 0.33 6.78
CA MET A 83 11.91 -0.44 5.87
C MET A 83 13.19 0.32 5.49
N LEU A 84 13.20 1.66 5.53
CA LEU A 84 14.37 2.47 5.15
C LEU A 84 15.38 2.68 6.28
N VAL A 85 14.98 2.46 7.53
CA VAL A 85 15.84 2.69 8.72
C VAL A 85 16.39 1.40 9.31
N LEU A 86 15.97 0.24 8.79
CA LEU A 86 16.50 -1.06 9.19
C LEU A 86 17.86 -1.33 8.55
N PRO A 87 18.76 -2.06 9.23
CA PRO A 87 20.09 -2.35 8.73
C PRO A 87 20.05 -3.27 7.50
N HIS A 88 21.05 -3.12 6.62
CA HIS A 88 21.25 -3.97 5.45
C HIS A 88 22.17 -5.14 5.80
N GLU A 89 21.62 -6.32 6.09
CA GLU A 89 22.43 -7.42 6.66
C GLU A 89 23.12 -8.33 5.64
N GLU A 90 22.61 -8.44 4.41
CA GLU A 90 22.96 -9.55 3.50
C GLU A 90 23.25 -9.09 2.07
N GLY A 91 23.81 -7.88 1.96
CA GLY A 91 24.23 -7.30 0.70
C GLY A 91 23.12 -6.63 -0.12
N ARG A 92 23.56 -5.90 -1.15
CA ARG A 92 22.72 -4.98 -1.92
C ARG A 92 21.61 -5.67 -2.71
N ALA A 93 21.86 -6.88 -3.22
CA ALA A 93 20.88 -7.62 -4.01
C ALA A 93 19.66 -8.04 -3.18
N ARG A 94 19.89 -8.57 -1.97
CA ARG A 94 18.80 -8.93 -1.06
C ARG A 94 18.02 -7.68 -0.63
N GLU A 95 18.70 -6.56 -0.37
CA GLU A 95 18.03 -5.32 -0.01
C GLU A 95 17.22 -4.68 -1.15
N ALA A 96 17.65 -4.87 -2.41
CA ALA A 96 16.96 -4.37 -3.58
C ALA A 96 15.65 -5.14 -3.86
N PHE A 97 15.62 -6.45 -3.61
CA PHE A 97 14.48 -7.30 -4.04
C PHE A 97 13.71 -7.93 -2.87
N SER A 98 14.23 -7.82 -1.66
CA SER A 98 13.66 -8.39 -0.43
C SER A 98 14.09 -7.59 0.81
N PRO A 99 13.69 -6.31 0.92
CA PRO A 99 14.15 -5.47 2.02
C PRO A 99 13.69 -5.95 3.38
N ASN A 100 14.33 -5.48 4.44
CA ASN A 100 13.92 -5.81 5.80
C ASN A 100 12.57 -5.17 6.16
N LEU A 101 11.72 -5.93 6.85
CA LEU A 101 10.44 -5.49 7.38
C LEU A 101 10.55 -5.36 8.90
N ALA A 102 10.12 -4.21 9.41
CA ALA A 102 9.81 -4.09 10.82
C ALA A 102 8.51 -4.85 11.07
N LEU A 103 8.61 -6.07 11.60
CA LEU A 103 7.41 -6.68 12.18
C LEU A 103 6.97 -5.83 13.35
N SER A 104 5.71 -5.41 13.34
CA SER A 104 5.02 -5.23 14.60
C SER A 104 4.74 -6.63 15.15
N PRO A 105 5.01 -6.92 16.43
CA PRO A 105 4.57 -8.17 17.08
C PRO A 105 3.03 -8.31 17.12
N LEU A 106 2.30 -7.32 16.59
CA LEU A 106 0.86 -7.23 16.64
C LEU A 106 0.27 -7.58 15.26
N LEU A 107 -0.78 -8.40 15.30
CA LEU A 107 -1.59 -8.76 14.14
C LEU A 107 -1.94 -7.52 13.29
N PRO A 108 -2.11 -7.68 11.97
CA PRO A 108 -2.63 -6.59 11.16
C PRO A 108 -4.06 -6.30 11.66
N LEU A 109 -4.39 -5.02 11.85
CA LEU A 109 -5.74 -4.48 12.13
C LEU A 109 -6.21 -4.38 13.60
N ALA A 110 -5.36 -4.01 14.56
CA ALA A 110 -5.87 -3.27 15.71
C ALA A 110 -5.91 -1.77 15.36
N MET A 111 -6.92 -1.36 14.58
CA MET A 111 -7.39 0.02 14.60
C MET A 111 -7.84 0.29 16.03
N ALA A 112 -7.07 1.10 16.76
CA ALA A 112 -7.40 1.73 18.03
C ALA A 112 -8.35 0.94 18.95
N ASP A 113 -7.81 0.34 20.02
CA ASP A 113 -8.64 0.09 21.20
C ASP A 113 -9.21 1.45 21.68
N PRO A 114 -10.55 1.66 21.65
CA PRO A 114 -11.17 2.89 22.15
C PRO A 114 -11.00 3.06 23.67
N ALA A 115 -10.57 2.00 24.38
CA ALA A 115 -10.44 1.96 25.82
C ALA A 115 -8.98 2.10 26.33
N GLY A 116 -8.03 2.49 25.49
CA GLY A 116 -6.68 2.88 25.94
C GLY A 116 -5.67 1.75 26.12
N GLY A 117 -5.87 0.60 25.48
CA GLY A 117 -4.86 -0.46 25.40
C GLY A 117 -3.71 -0.16 24.41
N GLU A 118 -2.48 -0.37 24.87
CA GLU A 118 -1.20 -0.22 24.15
C GLU A 118 -1.08 -1.18 22.95
N THR A 119 -1.75 -0.86 21.84
CA THR A 119 -1.59 -1.57 20.57
C THR A 119 -0.78 -0.72 19.60
N ALA A 120 0.47 -1.11 19.36
CA ALA A 120 1.46 -0.43 18.51
C ALA A 120 1.19 -0.60 17.00
N GLY A 121 0.44 0.34 16.41
CA GLY A 121 0.32 0.46 14.96
C GLY A 121 1.66 0.76 14.25
N PRO A 122 1.74 0.65 12.91
CA PRO A 122 2.99 0.82 12.15
C PRO A 122 3.75 2.13 12.44
N CYS A 123 3.03 3.22 12.71
CA CYS A 123 3.63 4.51 13.07
C CYS A 123 4.23 4.54 14.48
N LEU A 124 3.67 3.80 15.43
CA LEU A 124 4.28 3.66 16.75
C LEU A 124 5.56 2.84 16.65
N ARG A 125 5.55 1.75 15.87
CA ARG A 125 6.75 0.95 15.62
C ARG A 125 7.85 1.76 14.93
N LEU A 126 7.48 2.62 13.97
CA LEU A 126 8.43 3.57 13.39
C LEU A 126 9.01 4.51 14.46
N ALA A 127 8.18 5.08 15.33
CA ALA A 127 8.64 5.97 16.40
C ALA A 127 9.64 5.27 17.34
N GLU A 128 9.41 4.00 17.70
CA GLU A 128 10.36 3.18 18.47
C GLU A 128 11.71 3.03 17.74
N LEU A 129 11.70 2.71 16.44
CA LEU A 129 12.93 2.55 15.64
C LEU A 129 13.73 3.85 15.50
N LEU A 130 13.04 4.99 15.51
CA LEU A 130 13.62 6.32 15.42
C LEU A 130 14.21 6.80 16.77
N ALA A 131 13.82 6.18 17.88
CA ALA A 131 14.27 6.57 19.22
C ALA A 131 15.81 6.43 19.36
N PRO A 132 16.46 7.31 20.16
CA PRO A 132 17.88 7.19 20.48
C PRO A 132 18.18 5.85 21.15
N GLY A 133 19.24 5.16 20.72
CA GLY A 133 19.63 3.87 21.28
C GLY A 133 18.70 2.70 20.95
N ALA A 134 17.67 2.92 20.12
CA ALA A 134 16.77 1.85 19.71
C ALA A 134 17.53 0.72 19.00
N GLU A 135 17.27 -0.50 19.45
CA GLU A 135 17.74 -1.70 18.78
C GLU A 135 16.94 -1.92 17.49
N ARG A 136 17.64 -1.99 16.36
CA ARG A 136 17.06 -2.12 15.02
C ARG A 136 17.33 -3.49 14.43
N GLN A 137 17.05 -4.54 15.19
CA GLN A 137 17.14 -5.89 14.64
C GLN A 137 16.03 -6.10 13.60
N PRO A 138 16.35 -6.54 12.38
CA PRO A 138 15.34 -6.88 11.39
C PRO A 138 14.61 -8.14 11.83
N ALA A 139 13.28 -8.08 11.79
CA ALA A 139 12.46 -9.16 12.34
C ALA A 139 12.04 -10.18 11.27
N LYS A 140 11.74 -9.71 10.05
CA LYS A 140 11.48 -10.56 8.87
C LYS A 140 11.90 -9.82 7.61
N ARG A 141 12.11 -10.58 6.53
CA ARG A 141 12.31 -10.05 5.19
C ARG A 141 10.96 -9.79 4.51
N TYR A 142 10.84 -8.63 3.89
CA TYR A 142 9.76 -8.30 3.00
C TYR A 142 9.98 -8.96 1.63
N HIS A 143 9.70 -10.25 1.55
CA HIS A 143 9.75 -10.99 0.28
C HIS A 143 8.62 -10.60 -0.69
N ARG A 144 7.97 -9.46 -0.49
CA ARG A 144 6.85 -8.94 -1.27
C ARG A 144 7.33 -7.84 -2.23
N TYR A 145 7.98 -8.30 -3.30
CA TYR A 145 8.09 -7.70 -4.64
C TYR A 145 8.83 -6.37 -4.76
N LEU A 146 9.01 -5.92 -6.01
CA LEU A 146 9.55 -4.59 -6.34
C LEU A 146 8.59 -3.52 -5.83
N HIS A 147 8.82 -3.06 -4.61
CA HIS A 147 7.89 -2.16 -3.96
C HIS A 147 8.12 -0.72 -4.43
N GLY A 148 7.38 -0.31 -5.45
CA GLY A 148 7.52 1.00 -6.11
C GLY A 148 7.43 2.18 -5.14
N GLN A 149 6.55 2.10 -4.13
CA GLN A 149 6.43 3.13 -3.09
C GLN A 149 7.72 3.24 -2.26
N ARG A 150 8.30 2.12 -1.79
CA ARG A 150 9.59 2.14 -1.07
C ARG A 150 10.69 2.72 -1.94
N VAL A 151 10.79 2.30 -3.20
CA VAL A 151 11.82 2.80 -4.13
C VAL A 151 11.68 4.31 -4.34
N ALA A 152 10.46 4.79 -4.62
CA ALA A 152 10.20 6.21 -4.79
C ALA A 152 10.54 7.00 -3.52
N VAL A 153 10.08 6.54 -2.35
CA VAL A 153 10.34 7.20 -1.07
C VAL A 153 11.84 7.20 -0.76
N ALA A 154 12.55 6.09 -0.93
CA ALA A 154 13.99 6.01 -0.69
C ALA A 154 14.79 7.01 -1.52
N LEU A 155 14.41 7.21 -2.78
CA LEU A 155 15.11 8.09 -3.72
C LEU A 155 14.71 9.57 -3.54
N LEU A 156 13.46 9.85 -3.17
CA LEU A 156 12.95 11.22 -3.06
C LEU A 156 13.11 11.82 -1.65
N LEU A 157 13.06 11.00 -0.60
CA LEU A 157 13.19 11.44 0.79
C LEU A 157 14.47 12.27 1.05
N PRO A 158 15.66 11.91 0.50
CA PRO A 158 16.86 12.70 0.70
C PRO A 158 16.84 14.09 0.07
N VAL A 159 15.96 14.32 -0.91
CA VAL A 159 15.85 15.59 -1.65
C VAL A 159 14.77 16.48 -1.03
N LEU A 160 13.63 15.89 -0.68
CA LEU A 160 12.44 16.64 -0.26
C LEU A 160 12.24 16.66 1.27
N GLY A 161 12.88 15.75 2.00
CA GLY A 161 12.51 15.44 3.37
C GLY A 161 11.10 14.79 3.44
N PRO A 162 10.66 14.37 4.64
CA PRO A 162 9.38 13.66 4.77
C PRO A 162 8.17 14.55 4.46
N VAL A 163 8.13 15.77 5.00
CA VAL A 163 7.02 16.70 4.78
C VAL A 163 7.00 17.18 3.32
N GLY A 164 8.15 17.56 2.76
CA GLY A 164 8.22 17.98 1.36
C GLY A 164 7.86 16.85 0.39
N LEU A 165 8.17 15.60 0.72
CA LEU A 165 7.72 14.44 -0.07
C LEU A 165 6.19 14.31 -0.04
N GLN A 166 5.58 14.42 1.13
CA GLN A 166 4.12 14.40 1.30
C GLN A 166 3.47 15.49 0.46
N ASP A 167 3.91 16.74 0.61
CA ASP A 167 3.37 17.88 -0.11
C ASP A 167 3.59 17.74 -1.62
N ALA A 168 4.78 17.33 -2.06
CA ALA A 168 5.08 17.19 -3.49
C ALA A 168 4.20 16.14 -4.17
N VAL A 169 4.04 14.96 -3.58
CA VAL A 169 3.21 13.90 -4.17
C VAL A 169 1.73 14.31 -4.16
N PHE A 170 1.25 14.89 -3.05
CA PHE A 170 -0.11 15.39 -2.94
C PHE A 170 -0.43 16.46 -3.98
N LEU A 171 0.42 17.50 -4.09
CA LEU A 171 0.25 18.57 -5.05
C LEU A 171 0.35 18.08 -6.50
N THR A 172 1.25 17.13 -6.77
CA THR A 172 1.39 16.54 -8.11
C THR A 172 0.14 15.77 -8.51
N LEU A 173 -0.40 14.93 -7.62
CA LEU A 173 -1.63 14.18 -7.87
C LEU A 173 -2.82 15.11 -8.08
N ASN A 174 -3.05 16.04 -7.16
CA ASN A 174 -4.17 16.97 -7.24
C ASN A 174 -4.05 17.92 -8.43
N GLY A 175 -2.84 18.42 -8.70
CA GLY A 175 -2.56 19.25 -9.86
C GLY A 175 -2.79 18.50 -11.18
N ALA A 176 -2.38 17.23 -11.27
CA ALA A 176 -2.67 16.39 -12.42
C ALA A 176 -4.18 16.18 -12.61
N LEU A 177 -4.92 15.81 -11.56
CA LEU A 177 -6.36 15.58 -11.66
C LEU A 177 -7.13 16.88 -11.95
N ALA A 178 -6.82 17.99 -11.27
CA ALA A 178 -7.42 19.29 -11.54
C ALA A 178 -7.10 19.77 -12.96
N GLY A 179 -5.86 19.60 -13.41
CA GLY A 179 -5.46 19.89 -14.79
C GLY A 179 -6.27 19.08 -15.80
N LEU A 180 -6.51 17.79 -15.54
CA LEU A 180 -7.33 16.93 -16.40
C LEU A 180 -8.78 17.45 -16.45
N VAL A 181 -9.37 17.75 -15.29
CA VAL A 181 -10.73 18.31 -15.18
C VAL A 181 -10.86 19.59 -15.98
N LEU A 182 -9.96 20.55 -15.75
CA LEU A 182 -10.02 21.87 -16.37
C LEU A 182 -9.79 21.79 -17.88
N LEU A 183 -8.75 21.09 -18.32
CA LEU A 183 -8.37 21.05 -19.73
C LEU A 183 -9.30 20.15 -20.55
N ALA A 184 -9.69 18.97 -20.04
CA ALA A 184 -10.67 18.13 -20.71
C ALA A 184 -12.06 18.78 -20.69
N GLY A 185 -12.46 19.40 -19.58
CA GLY A 185 -13.72 20.14 -19.47
C GLY A 185 -13.80 21.33 -20.44
N TRP A 186 -12.75 22.15 -20.49
CA TRP A 186 -12.66 23.26 -21.45
C TRP A 186 -12.70 22.77 -22.89
N ARG A 187 -11.95 21.72 -23.23
CA ARG A 187 -11.96 21.13 -24.59
C ARG A 187 -13.33 20.58 -24.94
N SER A 188 -14.02 19.95 -23.99
CA SER A 188 -15.40 19.46 -24.15
C SER A 188 -16.35 20.61 -24.48
N LEU A 189 -16.33 21.69 -23.69
CA LEU A 189 -17.19 22.86 -23.92
C LEU A 189 -16.94 23.49 -25.30
N ARG A 190 -15.67 23.64 -25.70
CA ARG A 190 -15.32 24.17 -27.02
C ARG A 190 -15.84 23.28 -28.15
N ARG A 191 -15.61 21.96 -28.06
CA ARG A 191 -16.08 21.01 -29.09
C ARG A 191 -17.60 20.94 -29.17
N ARG A 192 -18.30 21.02 -28.03
CA ARG A 192 -19.76 21.04 -27.98
C ARG A 192 -20.35 22.25 -28.71
N ARG A 193 -19.69 23.42 -28.64
CA ARG A 193 -20.12 24.62 -29.38
C ARG A 193 -19.94 24.50 -30.91
N HIS A 194 -19.09 23.58 -31.36
CA HIS A 194 -18.82 23.30 -32.77
C HIS A 194 -19.48 21.98 -33.24
N ASP A 195 -20.41 21.42 -32.47
CA ASP A 195 -21.09 20.14 -32.74
C ASP A 195 -20.14 18.94 -33.00
N ASP A 196 -18.91 18.99 -32.47
CA ASP A 196 -17.94 17.89 -32.60
C ASP A 196 -18.22 16.81 -31.55
N ALA A 197 -18.71 15.64 -31.99
CA ALA A 197 -19.11 14.50 -31.16
C ALA A 197 -18.06 14.05 -30.13
N ARG A 198 -16.77 14.38 -30.34
CA ARG A 198 -15.67 14.09 -29.41
C ARG A 198 -15.78 14.84 -28.07
N TRP A 199 -16.67 15.83 -27.96
CA TRP A 199 -16.96 16.52 -26.70
C TRP A 199 -17.37 15.55 -25.58
N ARG A 200 -18.04 14.44 -25.91
CA ARG A 200 -18.51 13.44 -24.93
C ARG A 200 -17.36 12.72 -24.25
N ARG A 201 -16.34 12.35 -25.03
CA ARG A 201 -15.12 11.73 -24.50
C ARG A 201 -14.42 12.69 -23.56
N ASP A 202 -14.22 13.93 -23.99
CA ASP A 202 -13.58 14.98 -23.17
C ASP A 202 -14.36 15.21 -21.86
N ALA A 203 -15.70 15.24 -21.92
CA ALA A 203 -16.54 15.31 -20.73
C ALA A 203 -16.39 14.09 -19.82
N GLY A 204 -16.28 12.88 -20.39
CA GLY A 204 -16.05 11.65 -19.63
C GLY A 204 -14.73 11.65 -18.86
N PHE A 205 -13.63 12.09 -19.48
CA PHE A 205 -12.35 12.25 -18.79
C PHE A 205 -12.39 13.35 -17.73
N ALA A 206 -13.06 14.47 -18.01
CA ALA A 206 -13.26 15.52 -17.01
C ALA A 206 -14.07 15.00 -15.80
N GLY A 207 -15.13 14.24 -16.05
CA GLY A 207 -15.95 13.62 -15.00
C GLY A 207 -15.17 12.59 -14.17
N LEU A 208 -14.35 11.76 -14.82
CA LEU A 208 -13.44 10.84 -14.12
C LEU A 208 -12.40 11.57 -13.27
N GLY A 209 -11.75 12.58 -13.84
CA GLY A 209 -10.82 13.43 -13.10
C GLY A 209 -11.48 14.09 -11.89
N LEU A 210 -12.71 14.56 -12.04
CA LEU A 210 -13.46 15.20 -10.97
C LEU A 210 -13.83 14.20 -9.88
N LEU A 211 -14.31 13.02 -10.25
CA LEU A 211 -14.62 11.94 -9.31
C LEU A 211 -13.39 11.60 -8.46
N LEU A 212 -12.26 11.31 -9.10
CA LEU A 212 -11.02 10.99 -8.41
C LEU A 212 -10.49 12.18 -7.59
N LEU A 213 -10.59 13.41 -8.09
CA LEU A 213 -10.20 14.61 -7.35
C LEU A 213 -11.06 14.80 -6.11
N THR A 214 -12.35 14.53 -6.16
CA THR A 214 -13.22 14.60 -4.96
C THR A 214 -12.94 13.47 -3.98
N SER A 215 -12.54 12.28 -4.47
CA SER A 215 -12.20 11.14 -3.61
C SER A 215 -10.83 11.27 -2.97
N TYR A 216 -9.82 11.79 -3.68
CA TYR A 216 -8.42 11.83 -3.24
C TYR A 216 -7.95 13.23 -2.82
N GLY A 217 -8.56 14.29 -3.37
CA GLY A 217 -8.22 15.67 -3.05
C GLY A 217 -8.86 16.19 -1.78
N LEU A 218 -9.79 15.42 -1.18
CA LEU A 218 -10.31 15.75 0.13
C LEU A 218 -9.35 15.27 1.24
N PRO A 219 -8.94 16.17 2.15
CA PRO A 219 -8.11 15.89 3.33
C PRO A 219 -8.43 14.59 4.09
N ALA A 220 -9.71 14.23 4.17
CA ALA A 220 -10.16 13.05 4.91
C ALA A 220 -9.72 11.70 4.30
N LEU A 221 -9.28 11.68 3.04
CA LEU A 221 -9.03 10.44 2.28
C LEU A 221 -7.65 10.37 1.59
N GLY A 222 -6.86 11.46 1.55
CA GLY A 222 -5.76 11.59 0.58
C GLY A 222 -4.42 12.16 1.05
N PHE A 223 -4.16 12.30 2.35
CA PHE A 223 -2.88 12.85 2.82
C PHE A 223 -1.69 11.88 2.78
N TRP A 224 -1.88 10.65 2.33
CA TRP A 224 -0.92 9.57 2.55
C TRP A 224 -0.02 9.33 1.34
N VAL A 225 1.30 9.37 1.57
CA VAL A 225 2.31 9.29 0.49
C VAL A 225 2.15 8.01 -0.33
N SER A 226 1.97 6.88 0.34
CA SER A 226 1.81 5.59 -0.31
C SER A 226 0.59 5.55 -1.25
N HIS A 227 -0.57 6.00 -0.78
CA HIS A 227 -1.78 6.05 -1.61
C HIS A 227 -1.62 7.02 -2.77
N ALA A 228 -1.15 8.23 -2.49
CA ALA A 228 -1.00 9.26 -3.51
C ALA A 228 0.00 8.86 -4.62
N LEU A 229 1.05 8.09 -4.29
CA LEU A 229 1.95 7.52 -5.30
C LEU A 229 1.24 6.49 -6.20
N SER A 230 0.39 5.64 -5.63
CA SER A 230 -0.41 4.67 -6.41
C SER A 230 -1.45 5.38 -7.27
N ASP A 231 -2.15 6.37 -6.71
CA ASP A 231 -3.16 7.15 -7.42
C ASP A 231 -2.55 8.02 -8.52
N LEU A 232 -1.29 8.44 -8.36
CA LEU A 232 -0.57 9.15 -9.41
C LEU A 232 -0.38 8.27 -10.66
N VAL A 233 -0.19 6.95 -10.51
CA VAL A 233 -0.17 6.01 -11.64
C VAL A 233 -1.51 6.04 -12.39
N LEU A 234 -2.63 6.09 -11.66
CA LEU A 234 -3.97 6.21 -12.26
C LEU A 234 -4.15 7.54 -12.99
N ALA A 235 -3.78 8.65 -12.34
CA ALA A 235 -3.89 9.99 -12.91
C ALA A 235 -3.06 10.14 -14.19
N LEU A 236 -1.80 9.68 -14.18
CA LEU A 236 -0.92 9.69 -15.36
C LEU A 236 -1.47 8.82 -16.48
N PHE A 237 -2.05 7.66 -16.17
CA PHE A 237 -2.69 6.82 -17.17
C PHE A 237 -3.90 7.51 -17.82
N LEU A 238 -4.77 8.14 -17.02
CA LEU A 238 -5.92 8.89 -17.54
C LEU A 238 -5.48 10.03 -18.46
N TRP A 239 -4.42 10.75 -18.08
CA TRP A 239 -3.79 11.77 -18.92
C TRP A 239 -3.28 11.21 -20.24
N ALA A 240 -2.46 10.15 -20.19
CA ALA A 240 -1.90 9.53 -21.37
C ALA A 240 -3.01 9.02 -22.30
N LEU A 241 -4.08 8.45 -21.73
CA LEU A 241 -5.22 7.96 -22.49
C LEU A 241 -6.06 9.08 -23.11
N TRP A 242 -6.24 10.20 -22.39
CA TRP A 242 -6.95 11.36 -22.90
C TRP A 242 -6.19 12.01 -24.07
N LEU A 243 -4.87 12.13 -23.94
CA LEU A 243 -3.99 12.72 -24.96
C LEU A 243 -3.73 11.81 -26.16
N CYS A 244 -3.62 10.50 -25.94
CA CYS A 244 -3.27 9.52 -26.97
C CYS A 244 -4.38 8.46 -27.15
N PRO A 245 -5.51 8.81 -27.80
CA PRO A 245 -6.47 7.83 -28.29
C PRO A 245 -5.80 6.74 -29.13
N GLY A 246 -6.06 5.45 -28.86
CA GLY A 246 -5.70 4.45 -29.84
C GLY A 246 -6.68 4.42 -31.02
N ARG A 247 -6.29 3.71 -32.10
CA ARG A 247 -6.96 3.75 -33.42
C ARG A 247 -8.40 3.23 -33.41
N GLU A 248 -8.69 2.30 -32.51
CA GLU A 248 -10.02 1.73 -32.30
C GLU A 248 -10.69 2.34 -31.05
N GLY A 249 -10.23 3.50 -30.60
CA GLY A 249 -10.69 4.14 -29.37
C GLY A 249 -10.28 3.43 -28.07
N ALA A 250 -9.85 2.17 -28.14
CA ALA A 250 -9.04 1.49 -27.13
C ALA A 250 -7.67 2.16 -26.95
N ALA A 251 -7.11 2.12 -25.74
CA ALA A 251 -5.74 2.59 -25.48
C ALA A 251 -4.69 1.76 -26.27
N PRO A 252 -3.53 2.34 -26.65
CA PRO A 252 -2.42 1.55 -27.19
C PRO A 252 -2.01 0.44 -26.22
N ALA A 253 -1.76 -0.77 -26.73
CA ALA A 253 -1.48 -1.93 -25.89
C ALA A 253 -0.21 -1.77 -25.02
N TRP A 254 0.80 -1.06 -25.51
CA TRP A 254 1.99 -0.72 -24.71
C TRP A 254 1.65 0.17 -23.51
N LEU A 255 0.70 1.11 -23.66
CA LEU A 255 0.27 2.00 -22.57
C LEU A 255 -0.51 1.22 -21.52
N LEU A 256 -1.36 0.28 -21.95
CA LEU A 256 -2.09 -0.62 -21.05
C LEU A 256 -1.14 -1.56 -20.30
N GLY A 257 -0.11 -2.06 -20.99
CA GLY A 257 0.95 -2.85 -20.36
C GLY A 257 1.74 -2.05 -19.32
N ALA A 258 2.12 -0.82 -19.64
CA ALA A 258 2.76 0.11 -18.71
C ALA A 258 1.87 0.39 -17.49
N PHE A 259 0.57 0.60 -17.72
CA PHE A 259 -0.39 0.87 -16.66
C PHE A 259 -0.55 -0.34 -15.73
N GLY A 260 -0.75 -1.54 -16.28
CA GLY A 260 -0.81 -2.77 -15.50
C GLY A 260 0.46 -3.02 -14.70
N GLY A 261 1.63 -2.84 -15.32
CA GLY A 261 2.93 -2.96 -14.65
C GLY A 261 3.10 -1.92 -13.54
N GLY A 262 2.71 -0.67 -13.78
CA GLY A 262 2.75 0.41 -12.79
C GLY A 262 1.85 0.13 -11.59
N VAL A 263 0.61 -0.32 -11.82
CA VAL A 263 -0.31 -0.72 -10.74
C VAL A 263 0.28 -1.86 -9.92
N ALA A 264 0.86 -2.88 -10.55
CA ALA A 264 1.49 -4.00 -9.86
C ALA A 264 2.75 -3.60 -9.04
N LEU A 265 3.50 -2.60 -9.50
CA LEU A 265 4.69 -2.09 -8.80
C LEU A 265 4.32 -1.19 -7.61
N PHE A 266 3.30 -0.34 -7.77
CA PHE A 266 2.93 0.64 -6.75
C PHE A 266 1.85 0.15 -5.79
N GLU A 267 1.07 -0.88 -6.11
CA GLU A 267 -0.06 -1.29 -5.27
C GLU A 267 -0.17 -2.79 -4.99
N PHE A 268 -0.49 -3.12 -3.72
CA PHE A 268 -0.51 -4.46 -3.10
C PHE A 268 -1.73 -5.33 -3.47
N LEU A 269 -2.22 -5.29 -4.71
CA LEU A 269 -3.48 -5.99 -5.07
C LEU A 269 -4.66 -5.60 -4.15
N THR A 270 -4.54 -4.48 -3.43
CA THR A 270 -5.44 -4.02 -2.36
C THR A 270 -6.68 -3.29 -2.87
N GLY A 271 -6.71 -2.96 -4.17
CA GLY A 271 -7.83 -2.31 -4.84
C GLY A 271 -7.51 -1.81 -6.27
N GLY A 272 -6.23 -1.65 -6.61
CA GLY A 272 -5.77 -1.04 -7.85
C GLY A 272 -5.91 -1.87 -9.08
N LEU A 273 -5.78 -3.19 -8.98
CA LEU A 273 -6.10 -4.06 -10.11
C LEU A 273 -7.59 -3.99 -10.46
N PRO A 274 -8.54 -4.18 -9.52
CA PRO A 274 -9.96 -4.02 -9.86
C PRO A 274 -10.30 -2.59 -10.29
N LEU A 275 -9.76 -1.56 -9.64
CA LEU A 275 -9.97 -0.16 -10.04
C LEU A 275 -9.39 0.13 -11.43
N GLY A 276 -8.15 -0.28 -11.69
CA GLY A 276 -7.47 -0.12 -12.97
C GLY A 276 -8.15 -0.88 -14.10
N ALA A 277 -8.62 -2.11 -13.84
CA ALA A 277 -9.45 -2.85 -14.79
C ALA A 277 -10.76 -2.11 -15.08
N GLY A 278 -11.43 -1.60 -14.05
CA GLY A 278 -12.63 -0.76 -14.19
C GLY A 278 -12.37 0.49 -15.02
N LEU A 279 -11.27 1.19 -14.78
CA LEU A 279 -10.86 2.36 -15.56
C LEU A 279 -10.57 2.01 -17.02
N VAL A 280 -9.91 0.89 -17.31
CA VAL A 280 -9.67 0.41 -18.69
C VAL A 280 -10.98 0.10 -19.41
N LEU A 281 -11.94 -0.52 -18.72
CA LEU A 281 -13.26 -0.80 -19.28
C LEU A 281 -14.08 0.47 -19.51
N LEU A 282 -14.07 1.40 -18.56
CA LEU A 282 -14.76 2.68 -18.67
C LEU A 282 -14.14 3.56 -19.77
N ALA A 283 -12.82 3.58 -19.86
CA ALA A 283 -12.07 4.18 -20.95
C ALA A 283 -12.48 3.64 -22.32
N ALA A 284 -12.60 2.31 -22.43
CA ALA A 284 -13.07 1.65 -23.65
C ALA A 284 -14.54 1.97 -23.94
N ALA A 285 -15.38 2.20 -22.92
CA ALA A 285 -16.76 2.65 -23.10
C ALA A 285 -16.87 4.12 -23.56
N LEU A 286 -15.90 4.96 -23.18
CA LEU A 286 -15.79 6.37 -23.62
C LEU A 286 -15.14 6.52 -25.01
N ALA A 287 -14.77 5.42 -25.65
CA ALA A 287 -14.18 5.39 -26.97
C ALA A 287 -15.18 5.76 -28.07
N GLU A 288 -14.70 6.46 -29.11
CA GLU A 288 -15.51 6.81 -30.29
C GLU A 288 -15.91 5.59 -31.13
N ARG A 289 -15.17 4.48 -31.02
CA ARG A 289 -15.44 3.21 -31.69
C ARG A 289 -15.47 2.09 -30.66
N PRO A 290 -16.66 1.57 -30.29
CA PRO A 290 -16.74 0.48 -29.33
C PRO A 290 -16.14 -0.79 -29.94
N GLY A 291 -15.00 -1.22 -29.43
CA GLY A 291 -14.30 -2.40 -29.89
C GLY A 291 -13.03 -2.65 -29.09
N GLY A 292 -12.72 -3.91 -28.79
CA GLY A 292 -11.44 -4.26 -28.15
C GLY A 292 -11.35 -4.01 -26.64
N ALA A 293 -12.46 -3.88 -25.91
CA ALA A 293 -12.45 -3.82 -24.44
C ALA A 293 -11.76 -5.05 -23.82
N LEU A 294 -12.13 -6.26 -24.26
CA LEU A 294 -11.47 -7.50 -23.83
C LEU A 294 -9.98 -7.54 -24.15
N ARG A 295 -9.59 -7.04 -25.34
CA ARG A 295 -8.18 -6.94 -25.73
C ARG A 295 -7.41 -5.95 -24.86
N SER A 296 -8.05 -4.85 -24.52
CA SER A 296 -7.47 -3.83 -23.65
C SER A 296 -7.29 -4.34 -22.23
N LEU A 297 -8.32 -5.02 -21.70
CA LEU A 297 -8.26 -5.68 -20.41
C LEU A 297 -7.18 -6.77 -20.40
N GLY A 298 -7.11 -7.61 -21.44
CA GLY A 298 -6.06 -8.62 -21.59
C GLY A 298 -4.65 -8.04 -21.62
N ALA A 299 -4.44 -6.92 -22.33
CA ALA A 299 -3.16 -6.21 -22.36
C ALA A 299 -2.79 -5.63 -20.98
N PHE A 300 -3.75 -5.03 -20.28
CA PHE A 300 -3.56 -4.54 -18.91
C PHE A 300 -3.19 -5.66 -17.94
N LEU A 301 -3.96 -6.75 -17.94
CA LEU A 301 -3.73 -7.90 -17.05
C LEU A 301 -2.40 -8.61 -17.36
N ALA A 302 -2.04 -8.75 -18.63
CA ALA A 302 -0.73 -9.28 -19.02
C ALA A 302 0.41 -8.38 -18.52
N GLY A 303 0.26 -7.05 -18.66
CA GLY A 303 1.19 -6.08 -18.10
C GLY A 303 1.33 -6.20 -16.59
N ALA A 304 0.21 -6.35 -15.87
CA ALA A 304 0.18 -6.51 -14.42
C ALA A 304 0.78 -7.82 -13.92
N ALA A 305 0.60 -8.93 -14.66
CA ALA A 305 1.15 -10.23 -14.30
C ALA A 305 2.69 -10.28 -14.39
N LEU A 306 3.28 -9.52 -15.32
CA LEU A 306 4.70 -9.64 -15.63
C LEU A 306 5.65 -9.24 -14.47
N PRO A 307 5.46 -8.13 -13.74
CA PRO A 307 6.30 -7.80 -12.58
C PRO A 307 6.30 -8.91 -11.52
N PHE A 308 5.15 -9.57 -11.30
CA PHE A 308 5.06 -10.71 -10.39
C PHE A 308 5.87 -11.91 -10.90
N ALA A 309 5.73 -12.23 -12.19
CA ALA A 309 6.46 -13.34 -12.81
C ALA A 309 7.99 -13.11 -12.81
N LEU A 310 8.45 -11.92 -13.19
CA LEU A 310 9.86 -11.56 -13.19
C LEU A 310 10.47 -11.69 -11.80
N LYS A 311 9.76 -11.19 -10.79
CA LYS A 311 10.23 -11.26 -9.41
C LYS A 311 10.22 -12.69 -8.86
N ALA A 312 9.22 -13.51 -9.20
CA ALA A 312 9.23 -14.94 -8.87
C ALA A 312 10.46 -15.64 -9.49
N GLY A 313 10.77 -15.33 -10.76
CA GLY A 313 11.96 -15.84 -11.43
C GLY A 313 13.28 -15.38 -10.77
N ILE A 314 13.40 -14.10 -10.43
CA ILE A 314 14.58 -13.57 -9.72
C ILE A 314 14.73 -14.25 -8.36
N ALA A 315 13.63 -14.41 -7.61
CA ALA A 315 13.67 -15.08 -6.31
C ALA A 315 14.13 -16.53 -6.44
N ALA A 316 13.61 -17.25 -7.43
CA ALA A 316 13.99 -18.64 -7.69
C ALA A 316 15.47 -18.80 -8.07
N LEU A 317 16.02 -17.86 -8.84
CA LEU A 317 17.39 -17.91 -9.33
C LEU A 317 18.42 -17.40 -8.31
N ALA A 318 18.10 -16.32 -7.61
CA ALA A 318 19.05 -15.61 -6.75
C ALA A 318 18.93 -15.98 -5.27
N PHE A 319 17.77 -16.50 -4.83
CA PHE A 319 17.46 -16.80 -3.43
C PHE A 319 16.81 -18.19 -3.29
N PRO A 320 17.51 -19.28 -3.67
CA PRO A 320 16.95 -20.64 -3.65
C PRO A 320 16.47 -21.06 -2.26
N ASP A 321 17.09 -20.53 -1.20
CA ASP A 321 16.68 -20.76 0.19
C ASP A 321 15.24 -20.29 0.46
N ALA A 322 14.78 -19.25 -0.24
CA ALA A 322 13.42 -18.73 -0.12
C ALA A 322 12.35 -19.64 -0.77
N LEU A 323 12.78 -20.68 -1.51
CA LEU A 323 11.91 -21.70 -2.10
C LEU A 323 11.86 -23.00 -1.29
N GLN A 324 12.57 -23.09 -0.17
CA GLN A 324 12.57 -24.29 0.66
C GLN A 324 11.14 -24.56 1.20
N PRO A 325 10.72 -25.83 1.36
CA PRO A 325 9.35 -26.18 1.74
C PRO A 325 8.86 -25.54 3.05
N ALA A 326 9.76 -25.35 4.02
CA ALA A 326 9.49 -24.66 5.28
C ALA A 326 9.13 -23.18 5.10
N ASP A 327 9.56 -22.58 3.98
CA ASP A 327 9.29 -21.20 3.57
C ASP A 327 8.34 -21.13 2.36
N ALA A 328 7.95 -22.26 1.75
CA ALA A 328 7.20 -22.30 0.49
C ALA A 328 5.71 -21.94 0.66
N GLU A 329 5.11 -22.33 1.79
CA GLU A 329 3.76 -21.87 2.16
C GLU A 329 3.76 -20.35 2.40
N ALA A 330 4.81 -19.86 3.08
CA ALA A 330 5.07 -18.44 3.21
C ALA A 330 5.31 -17.79 1.83
N PHE A 331 6.03 -18.43 0.90
CA PHE A 331 6.31 -17.95 -0.45
C PHE A 331 5.03 -17.79 -1.28
N GLY A 332 4.10 -18.76 -1.20
CA GLY A 332 2.76 -18.67 -1.81
C GLY A 332 1.94 -17.52 -1.22
N HIS A 333 1.91 -17.36 0.10
CA HIS A 333 1.29 -16.21 0.77
C HIS A 333 2.02 -14.88 0.48
N ARG A 334 3.33 -14.89 0.19
CA ARG A 334 4.17 -13.73 -0.19
C ARG A 334 3.99 -13.36 -1.68
N LEU A 335 3.49 -14.27 -2.51
CA LEU A 335 3.18 -14.07 -3.94
C LEU A 335 1.73 -13.65 -4.19
N PHE A 336 0.76 -14.22 -3.46
CA PHE A 336 -0.67 -14.07 -3.76
C PHE A 336 -1.55 -13.65 -2.57
N GLY A 337 -1.02 -13.60 -1.35
CA GLY A 337 -1.83 -13.41 -0.13
C GLY A 337 -1.75 -12.02 0.51
N PRO A 338 -2.81 -11.57 1.23
CA PRO A 338 -2.69 -10.47 2.21
C PRO A 338 -1.62 -10.82 3.27
N ILE A 339 -1.09 -9.84 4.00
CA ILE A 339 -0.17 -10.11 5.12
C ILE A 339 -0.97 -10.84 6.19
N VAL A 340 -1.02 -12.16 6.12
CA VAL A 340 -1.41 -12.99 7.25
C VAL A 340 -0.10 -13.33 7.94
N PRO A 341 0.20 -12.78 9.13
CA PRO A 341 1.31 -13.30 9.89
C PRO A 341 1.03 -14.78 10.15
N GLU A 342 2.01 -15.64 9.88
CA GLU A 342 2.07 -16.95 10.51
C GLU A 342 1.93 -16.71 12.01
N VAL A 343 0.77 -17.03 12.55
CA VAL A 343 0.61 -17.10 14.00
C VAL A 343 1.52 -18.25 14.42
N PRO A 344 2.54 -18.02 15.26
CA PRO A 344 3.36 -19.10 15.79
C PRO A 344 2.45 -20.22 16.27
N ALA A 345 2.71 -21.48 15.88
CA ALA A 345 1.88 -22.62 16.28
C ALA A 345 1.69 -22.72 17.81
N GLN A 346 2.63 -22.12 18.56
CA GLN A 346 2.62 -21.96 20.02
C GLN A 346 1.50 -21.06 20.57
N LEU A 347 0.98 -20.12 19.76
CA LEU A 347 -0.16 -19.25 20.08
C LEU A 347 -1.50 -19.83 19.62
N LEU A 348 -1.48 -20.83 18.73
CA LEU A 348 -2.67 -21.56 18.26
C LEU A 348 -2.97 -22.81 19.10
N THR A 349 -2.15 -23.13 20.11
CA THR A 349 -2.41 -24.26 21.00
C THR A 349 -3.44 -23.87 22.05
N PRO A 350 -4.68 -24.42 22.04
CA PRO A 350 -5.66 -24.12 23.07
C PRO A 350 -5.17 -24.71 24.39
N GLY A 351 -4.86 -23.86 25.38
CA GLY A 351 -4.60 -24.31 26.76
C GLY A 351 -3.33 -23.81 27.46
N ARG A 352 -2.46 -23.02 26.83
CA ARG A 352 -1.37 -22.36 27.57
C ARG A 352 -1.89 -21.13 28.30
N ARG A 353 -2.06 -21.25 29.62
CA ARG A 353 -2.26 -20.10 30.51
C ARG A 353 -1.02 -19.20 30.42
N TRP A 354 -1.24 -17.91 30.22
CA TRP A 354 -0.20 -16.90 30.35
C TRP A 354 0.51 -17.05 31.70
N PRO A 355 1.86 -17.08 31.76
CA PRO A 355 2.56 -17.14 33.02
C PRO A 355 2.27 -15.85 33.82
N ALA A 356 1.69 -16.01 35.00
CA ALA A 356 1.31 -14.91 35.90
C ALA A 356 2.52 -14.23 36.59
N SER A 357 3.73 -14.33 36.03
CA SER A 357 4.98 -14.01 36.74
C SER A 357 5.65 -12.70 36.34
N THR A 358 4.96 -11.78 35.68
CA THR A 358 5.45 -10.40 35.44
C THR A 358 4.55 -9.34 36.07
N CYS A 359 4.20 -9.53 37.34
CA CYS A 359 3.93 -8.41 38.25
C CYS A 359 5.15 -8.22 39.16
N THR A 360 6.12 -7.44 38.70
CA THR A 360 7.28 -7.04 39.51
C THR A 360 6.84 -6.07 40.62
N ALA A 361 7.44 -6.21 41.80
CA ALA A 361 7.01 -5.64 43.07
C ALA A 361 7.20 -4.10 43.23
N SER A 362 7.45 -3.33 42.16
CA SER A 362 7.65 -1.88 42.26
C SER A 362 6.35 -1.06 42.34
N THR A 363 5.19 -1.65 42.04
CA THR A 363 3.88 -0.97 42.08
C THR A 363 3.10 -1.13 43.39
N ARG A 364 3.64 -1.81 44.42
CA ARG A 364 2.95 -1.97 45.71
C ARG A 364 2.97 -0.73 46.63
N ARG A 365 3.73 0.33 46.31
CA ARG A 365 3.81 1.53 47.17
C ARG A 365 2.93 2.72 46.76
N ARG A 366 2.05 2.60 45.75
CA ARG A 366 1.13 3.69 45.34
C ARG A 366 -0.33 3.27 45.20
N CYS A 367 -0.80 2.37 46.07
CA CYS A 367 -2.23 2.03 46.18
C CYS A 367 -2.78 2.34 47.59
N SER A 368 -2.44 3.50 48.16
CA SER A 368 -3.07 4.01 49.39
C SER A 368 -3.98 5.24 49.15
N ALA A 369 -4.25 5.60 47.90
CA ALA A 369 -5.14 6.72 47.57
C ALA A 369 -6.00 6.39 46.34
N CYS A 370 -7.05 5.61 46.51
CA CYS A 370 -8.25 5.63 45.67
C CYS A 370 -9.35 4.75 46.29
N ALA A 371 -10.23 5.36 47.08
CA ALA A 371 -11.38 4.70 47.71
C ALA A 371 -12.62 4.61 46.79
N SER A 372 -12.46 4.58 45.46
CA SER A 372 -13.59 4.63 44.51
C SER A 372 -13.65 3.48 43.50
N CYS A 373 -12.94 2.37 43.73
CA CYS A 373 -12.93 1.20 42.83
C CYS A 373 -13.61 -0.05 43.43
N SER A 374 -14.68 0.12 44.23
CA SER A 374 -15.36 -1.02 44.89
C SER A 374 -16.74 -1.39 44.31
N SER A 375 -17.27 -0.64 43.33
CA SER A 375 -18.59 -0.92 42.73
C SER A 375 -18.51 -1.66 41.38
N ALA A 376 -17.45 -1.50 40.59
CA ALA A 376 -17.37 -2.09 39.25
C ALA A 376 -16.92 -3.58 39.24
N CYS A 377 -16.16 -4.04 40.24
CA CYS A 377 -15.74 -5.45 40.32
C CYS A 377 -16.82 -6.40 40.87
N ARG A 378 -17.95 -5.89 41.36
CA ARG A 378 -19.02 -6.72 41.95
C ARG A 378 -20.13 -7.12 40.96
N ALA A 379 -20.05 -6.69 39.70
CA ALA A 379 -21.10 -6.91 38.70
C ALA A 379 -20.84 -8.05 37.69
N ILE A 380 -19.67 -8.69 37.69
CA ILE A 380 -19.28 -9.64 36.62
C ILE A 380 -19.27 -11.12 37.07
N THR A 381 -19.52 -11.42 38.34
CA THR A 381 -19.62 -12.81 38.83
C THR A 381 -20.88 -13.00 39.66
N GLY A 382 -22.03 -13.09 39.00
CA GLY A 382 -23.31 -13.17 39.69
C GLY A 382 -24.44 -13.72 38.85
N ARG A 383 -24.31 -14.97 38.40
CA ARG A 383 -25.40 -15.97 38.17
C ARG A 383 -24.77 -17.13 37.44
N TRP A 384 -24.75 -18.30 38.04
CA TRP A 384 -25.05 -19.60 37.46
C TRP A 384 -24.95 -20.63 38.59
N ALA A 385 -26.00 -21.45 38.69
CA ALA A 385 -26.15 -22.66 39.51
C ALA A 385 -26.16 -22.53 41.05
N SER A 386 -27.38 -22.39 41.57
CA SER A 386 -27.86 -22.98 42.81
C SER A 386 -27.86 -24.52 42.74
N ALA A 387 -27.23 -25.20 43.72
CA ALA A 387 -27.70 -26.39 44.46
C ALA A 387 -26.53 -27.25 44.98
N PRO A 388 -26.71 -27.98 46.11
CA PRO A 388 -25.69 -28.08 47.17
C PRO A 388 -25.07 -29.47 47.29
N GLY A 389 -23.85 -29.55 47.86
CA GLY A 389 -23.33 -30.84 48.29
C GLY A 389 -21.92 -30.83 48.88
N ARG A 390 -21.87 -30.81 50.22
CA ARG A 390 -20.88 -31.49 51.09
C ARG A 390 -19.45 -30.92 51.18
N ARG A 391 -19.26 -30.25 52.33
CA ARG A 391 -18.19 -30.40 53.35
C ARG A 391 -16.97 -31.27 52.98
N GLY A 392 -15.80 -30.70 53.20
CA GLY A 392 -14.56 -31.40 53.51
C GLY A 392 -13.40 -30.42 53.69
N ALA A 393 -12.88 -30.29 54.91
CA ALA A 393 -11.62 -29.62 55.27
C ALA A 393 -10.45 -30.21 54.43
N CYS A 394 -9.36 -29.51 54.11
CA CYS A 394 -8.53 -28.56 54.83
C CYS A 394 -7.98 -27.47 53.90
#